data_AF-B9L761-F1
#
_entry.id   AF-B9L761-F1
#
_cell.length_a   1.000
_cell.length_b   1.000
_cell.length_c   1.000
_cell.angle_alpha   90.00
_cell.angle_beta   90.00
_cell.angle_gamma   90.00
#
_symmetry.space_group_name_H-M   'P 1'
#
loop_
_entity.id
_entity.type
_entity.pdbx_description
1 polymer ?
#
loop_
_entity_poly.entity_id
_entity_poly.type
_entity_poly.pdbx_seq_one_letter_code
_entity_poly.pdbx_strand_id
1 'polypeptide(L)'
;MFSESDFEKLKKEALKEAEKISEQKIKEAKEKLQYQKDVFFNSLNINREKELLNLKYEKILKEKETSLYKKYEKELEKIYKNIKEKTTNELLTVIHKNGESLCKCFLNKLQNYQKGTLFLPKYLKNKCQSNFTTVYTDNECFIFKTGNKHIVFDPIESINKILQGELCLK
;
A
#
# COMPACT_ATOMS: atom_id res chain seq x y z
N MET A 1 -82.56 -48.56 43.48
CA MET A 1 -81.53 -49.60 43.25
C MET A 1 -81.23 -49.55 41.76
N PHE A 2 -79.98 -49.28 41.36
CA PHE A 2 -79.62 -49.20 39.93
C PHE A 2 -79.68 -50.59 39.29
N SER A 3 -80.13 -50.70 38.04
CA SER A 3 -80.13 -51.97 37.32
C SER A 3 -78.73 -52.28 36.78
N GLU A 4 -78.39 -53.57 36.59
CA GLU A 4 -77.14 -53.97 35.94
C GLU A 4 -76.97 -53.33 34.55
N SER A 5 -78.09 -53.06 33.86
CA SER A 5 -78.07 -52.41 32.55
C SER A 5 -77.65 -50.93 32.59
N ASP A 6 -77.95 -50.22 33.69
CA ASP A 6 -77.54 -48.82 33.88
C ASP A 6 -76.03 -48.73 34.15
N PHE A 7 -75.48 -49.72 34.86
CA PHE A 7 -74.05 -49.86 35.11
C PHE A 7 -73.26 -50.13 33.82
N GLU A 8 -73.77 -51.00 32.94
CA GLU A 8 -73.12 -51.26 31.64
C GLU A 8 -73.11 -50.03 30.73
N LYS A 9 -74.19 -49.23 30.72
CA LYS A 9 -74.25 -47.99 29.95
C LYS A 9 -73.22 -46.97 30.45
N LEU A 10 -73.19 -46.72 31.75
CA LEU A 10 -72.21 -45.81 32.37
C LEU A 10 -70.78 -46.26 32.12
N LYS A 11 -70.51 -47.56 32.19
CA LYS A 11 -69.18 -48.12 31.89
C LYS A 11 -68.77 -47.88 30.44
N LYS A 12 -69.69 -48.04 29.48
CA LYS A 12 -69.42 -47.77 28.05
C LYS A 12 -69.22 -46.28 27.77
N GLU A 13 -69.97 -45.40 28.42
CA GLU A 13 -69.80 -43.95 28.30
C GLU A 13 -68.47 -43.49 28.87
N ALA A 14 -68.11 -43.97 30.06
CA ALA A 14 -66.81 -43.70 30.69
C ALA A 14 -65.63 -44.20 29.82
N LEU A 15 -65.78 -45.35 29.16
CA LEU A 15 -64.77 -45.89 28.23
C LEU A 15 -64.59 -44.98 27.01
N LYS A 16 -65.67 -44.54 26.38
CA LYS A 16 -65.62 -43.61 25.23
C LYS A 16 -65.02 -42.26 25.60
N GLU A 17 -65.33 -41.77 26.79
CA GLU A 17 -64.79 -40.49 27.27
C GLU A 17 -63.29 -40.61 27.60
N ALA A 18 -62.87 -41.72 28.22
CA ALA A 18 -61.46 -42.02 28.45
C ALA A 18 -60.67 -42.18 27.13
N GLU A 19 -61.24 -42.83 26.12
CA GLU A 19 -60.66 -42.95 24.78
C GLU A 19 -60.47 -41.58 24.12
N LYS A 20 -61.49 -40.71 24.15
CA LYS A 20 -61.37 -39.34 23.60
C LYS A 20 -60.30 -38.51 24.31
N ILE A 21 -60.25 -38.55 25.64
CA ILE A 21 -59.25 -37.82 26.43
C ILE A 21 -57.85 -38.36 26.13
N SER A 22 -57.71 -39.68 25.99
CA SER A 22 -56.47 -40.35 25.59
C SER A 22 -56.00 -39.89 24.21
N GLU A 23 -56.88 -39.92 23.21
CA GLU A 23 -56.56 -39.49 21.84
C GLU A 23 -56.15 -38.02 21.79
N GLN A 24 -56.84 -37.15 22.54
CA GLN A 24 -56.51 -35.73 22.61
C GLN A 24 -55.13 -35.50 23.24
N LYS A 25 -54.82 -36.18 24.35
CA LYS A 25 -53.49 -36.12 24.98
C LYS A 25 -52.39 -36.64 24.07
N ILE A 26 -52.65 -37.72 23.33
CA ILE A 26 -51.70 -38.26 22.35
C ILE A 26 -51.45 -37.26 21.22
N LYS A 27 -52.50 -36.57 20.73
CA LYS A 27 -52.38 -35.56 19.69
C LYS A 27 -51.54 -34.36 20.15
N GLU A 28 -51.83 -33.82 21.34
CA GLU A 28 -51.05 -32.72 21.92
C GLU A 28 -49.58 -33.10 22.14
N ALA A 29 -49.32 -34.33 22.60
CA ALA A 29 -47.96 -34.84 22.77
C ALA A 29 -47.21 -34.94 21.43
N LYS A 30 -47.88 -35.41 20.36
CA LYS A 30 -47.32 -35.47 19.01
C LYS A 30 -47.01 -34.08 18.45
N GLU A 31 -47.90 -33.12 18.63
CA GLU A 31 -47.69 -31.73 18.19
C GLU A 31 -46.51 -31.08 18.91
N LYS A 32 -46.37 -31.28 20.23
CA LYS A 32 -45.20 -30.83 20.99
C LYS A 32 -43.90 -31.47 20.51
N LEU A 33 -43.91 -32.77 20.26
CA LEU A 33 -42.75 -33.50 19.74
C LEU A 33 -42.31 -32.99 18.38
N GLN A 34 -43.27 -32.74 17.48
CA GLN A 34 -43.00 -32.21 16.16
C GLN A 34 -42.42 -30.80 16.24
N TYR A 35 -42.99 -29.93 17.07
CA TYR A 35 -42.46 -28.59 17.30
C TYR A 35 -41.01 -28.62 17.83
N GLN A 36 -40.74 -29.45 18.85
CA GLN A 36 -39.38 -29.58 19.41
C GLN A 36 -38.38 -30.10 18.39
N LYS A 37 -38.79 -31.06 17.56
CA LYS A 37 -38.00 -31.58 16.46
C LYS A 37 -37.66 -30.48 15.45
N ASP A 38 -38.63 -29.68 15.03
CA ASP A 38 -38.43 -28.62 14.04
C ASP A 38 -37.54 -27.49 14.59
N VAL A 39 -37.69 -27.12 15.87
CA VAL A 39 -36.79 -26.18 16.55
C VAL A 39 -35.36 -26.71 16.60
N PHE A 40 -35.17 -27.99 16.92
CA PHE A 40 -33.86 -28.62 16.97
C PHE A 40 -33.19 -28.65 15.59
N PHE A 41 -33.91 -29.05 14.54
CA PHE A 41 -33.36 -29.06 13.19
C PHE A 41 -33.05 -27.65 12.65
N ASN A 42 -33.89 -26.65 12.97
CA ASN A 42 -33.59 -25.25 12.66
C ASN A 42 -32.34 -24.73 13.41
N SER A 43 -32.10 -25.20 14.64
CA SER A 43 -30.89 -24.86 15.39
C SER A 43 -29.61 -25.50 14.83
N LEU A 44 -29.73 -26.60 14.09
CA LEU A 44 -28.64 -27.33 13.44
C LEU A 44 -28.32 -26.80 12.03
N ASN A 45 -28.54 -25.52 11.73
CA ASN A 45 -28.21 -24.95 10.41
C ASN A 45 -26.68 -24.78 10.23
N ILE A 46 -25.97 -25.90 10.28
CA ILE A 46 -24.52 -26.08 10.12
C ILE A 46 -24.05 -25.49 8.79
N ASN A 47 -24.90 -25.50 7.76
CA ASN A 47 -24.57 -24.89 6.47
C ASN A 47 -24.40 -23.38 6.63
N ARG A 48 -25.27 -22.72 7.40
CA ARG A 48 -25.15 -21.29 7.68
C ARG A 48 -23.89 -20.97 8.48
N GLU A 49 -23.55 -21.79 9.48
CA GLU A 49 -22.31 -21.58 10.25
C GLU A 49 -21.05 -21.79 9.40
N LYS A 50 -21.02 -22.81 8.55
CA LYS A 50 -19.91 -23.03 7.60
C LYS A 50 -19.74 -21.87 6.64
N GLU A 51 -20.85 -21.32 6.13
CA GLU A 51 -20.84 -20.18 5.22
C GLU A 51 -20.29 -18.92 5.92
N LEU A 52 -20.74 -18.65 7.16
CA LEU A 52 -20.22 -17.56 7.98
C LEU A 52 -18.73 -17.72 8.30
N LEU A 53 -18.29 -18.96 8.57
CA LEU A 53 -16.89 -19.27 8.83
C LEU A 53 -16.02 -19.03 7.58
N ASN A 54 -16.48 -19.46 6.41
CA ASN A 54 -15.81 -19.21 5.13
C ASN A 54 -15.64 -17.72 4.86
N LEU A 55 -16.72 -16.93 5.02
CA LEU A 55 -16.68 -15.47 4.85
C LEU A 55 -15.66 -14.82 5.81
N LYS A 56 -15.58 -15.30 7.06
CA LYS A 56 -14.60 -14.82 8.04
C LYS A 56 -13.17 -15.13 7.60
N TYR A 57 -12.90 -16.35 7.12
CA TYR A 57 -11.58 -16.72 6.62
C TYR A 57 -11.18 -15.94 5.37
N GLU A 58 -12.08 -15.77 4.41
CA GLU A 58 -11.83 -14.96 3.21
C GLU A 58 -11.47 -13.52 3.58
N LYS A 59 -12.17 -12.93 4.55
CA LYS A 59 -11.86 -11.59 5.05
C LYS A 59 -10.46 -11.53 5.66
N ILE A 60 -10.10 -12.49 6.52
CA ILE A 60 -8.77 -12.56 7.14
C ILE A 60 -7.67 -12.71 6.08
N LEU A 61 -7.90 -13.56 5.07
CA LEU A 61 -6.95 -13.76 3.97
C LEU A 61 -6.74 -12.47 3.18
N LYS A 62 -7.81 -11.77 2.80
CA LYS A 62 -7.71 -10.48 2.09
C LYS A 62 -6.98 -9.42 2.92
N GLU A 63 -7.24 -9.34 4.22
CA GLU A 63 -6.55 -8.42 5.13
C GLU A 63 -5.05 -8.74 5.24
N LYS A 64 -4.70 -10.03 5.39
CA LYS A 64 -3.32 -10.51 5.43
C LYS A 64 -2.58 -10.22 4.12
N GLU A 65 -3.22 -10.52 2.99
CA GLU A 65 -2.68 -10.27 1.66
C GLU A 65 -2.42 -8.77 1.44
N THR A 66 -3.40 -7.92 1.76
CA THR A 66 -3.24 -6.46 1.67
C THR A 66 -2.09 -5.96 2.56
N SER A 67 -1.96 -6.50 3.77
CA SER A 67 -0.86 -6.16 4.69
C SER A 67 0.51 -6.57 4.13
N LEU A 68 0.61 -7.75 3.53
CA LEU A 68 1.82 -8.22 2.87
C LEU A 68 2.21 -7.33 1.69
N TYR A 69 1.26 -6.99 0.81
CA TYR A 69 1.55 -6.10 -0.32
C TYR A 69 2.06 -4.73 0.14
N LYS A 70 1.41 -4.11 1.14
CA LYS A 70 1.87 -2.84 1.72
C LYS A 70 3.28 -2.93 2.32
N LYS A 71 3.63 -4.08 2.91
CA LYS A 71 4.98 -4.30 3.45
C LYS A 71 6.00 -4.38 2.32
N TYR A 72 5.72 -5.15 1.26
CA TYR A 72 6.62 -5.28 0.12
C TYR A 72 6.79 -3.98 -0.64
N GLU A 73 5.72 -3.21 -0.84
CA GLU A 73 5.76 -1.89 -1.46
C GLU A 73 6.73 -0.95 -0.73
N LYS A 74 6.64 -0.87 0.60
CA LYS A 74 7.55 -0.06 1.43
C LYS A 74 9.01 -0.52 1.34
N GLU A 75 9.26 -1.83 1.34
CA GLU A 75 10.63 -2.35 1.19
C GLU A 75 11.20 -2.03 -0.20
N LEU A 76 10.39 -2.14 -1.25
CA LEU A 76 10.79 -1.77 -2.62
C LEU A 76 11.08 -0.27 -2.74
N GLU A 77 10.23 0.60 -2.17
CA GLU A 77 10.48 2.04 -2.13
C GLU A 77 11.81 2.37 -1.42
N LYS A 78 12.09 1.68 -0.32
CA LYS A 78 13.35 1.84 0.43
C LYS A 78 14.56 1.41 -0.39
N ILE A 79 14.48 0.26 -1.06
CA ILE A 79 15.54 -0.22 -1.96
C ILE A 79 15.76 0.78 -3.09
N TYR A 80 14.69 1.25 -3.74
CA TYR A 80 14.78 2.22 -4.82
C TYR A 80 15.42 3.54 -4.36
N LYS A 81 15.02 4.05 -3.20
CA LYS A 81 15.61 5.25 -2.60
C LYS A 81 17.11 5.06 -2.33
N ASN A 82 17.50 3.93 -1.73
CA ASN A 82 18.91 3.62 -1.46
C ASN A 82 19.74 3.53 -2.76
N ILE A 83 19.21 2.89 -3.80
CA ILE A 83 19.88 2.80 -5.12
C ILE A 83 20.04 4.21 -5.69
N LYS A 84 18.98 5.02 -5.70
CA LYS A 84 19.02 6.40 -6.21
C LYS A 84 20.04 7.26 -5.48
N GLU A 85 20.07 7.20 -4.14
CA GLU A 85 21.03 7.93 -3.32
C GLU A 85 22.47 7.48 -3.59
N LYS A 86 22.71 6.16 -3.67
CA LYS A 86 24.03 5.61 -3.99
C LYS A 86 24.52 6.07 -5.36
N THR A 87 23.69 5.95 -6.40
CA THR A 87 24.04 6.39 -7.75
C THR A 87 24.31 7.89 -7.80
N THR A 88 23.53 8.69 -7.08
CA THR A 88 23.74 10.15 -7.01
C THR A 88 25.07 10.49 -6.33
N ASN A 89 25.41 9.81 -5.24
CA ASN A 89 26.67 10.03 -4.52
C ASN A 89 27.90 9.60 -5.35
N GLU A 90 27.80 8.47 -6.05
CA GLU A 90 28.84 8.01 -6.99
C GLU A 90 29.03 9.03 -8.12
N LEU A 91 27.94 9.56 -8.67
CA LEU A 91 27.96 10.58 -9.71
C LEU A 91 28.61 11.89 -9.21
N LEU A 92 28.20 12.38 -8.03
CA LEU A 92 28.81 13.55 -7.40
C LEU A 92 30.31 13.36 -7.17
N THR A 93 30.74 12.16 -6.78
CA THR A 93 32.16 11.84 -6.62
C THR A 93 32.92 11.99 -7.94
N VAL A 94 32.34 11.56 -9.06
CA VAL A 94 32.90 11.74 -10.41
C VAL A 94 32.95 13.21 -10.81
N ILE A 95 31.89 13.98 -10.52
CA ILE A 95 31.85 15.43 -10.76
C ILE A 95 32.98 16.12 -9.99
N HIS A 96 33.14 15.82 -8.70
CA HIS A 96 34.15 16.45 -7.84
C HIS A 96 35.57 16.11 -8.30
N LYS A 97 35.82 14.86 -8.74
CA LYS A 97 37.11 14.46 -9.33
C LYS A 97 37.43 15.24 -10.61
N ASN A 98 36.43 15.49 -11.45
CA ASN A 98 36.60 16.16 -12.74
C ASN A 98 36.34 17.67 -12.69
N GLY A 99 36.04 18.22 -11.53
CA GLY A 99 35.46 19.57 -11.38
C GLY A 99 36.31 20.69 -11.97
N GLU A 100 37.64 20.60 -11.92
CA GLU A 100 38.53 21.59 -12.52
C GLU A 100 38.45 21.59 -14.06
N SER A 101 38.37 20.40 -14.66
CA SER A 101 38.21 20.24 -16.12
C SER A 101 36.86 20.80 -16.59
N LEU A 102 35.80 20.48 -15.83
CA LEU A 102 34.45 21.01 -16.08
C LEU A 102 34.41 22.54 -15.96
N CYS A 103 35.10 23.09 -14.95
CA CYS A 103 35.21 24.53 -14.79
C CYS A 103 35.93 25.20 -15.96
N LYS A 104 37.07 24.64 -16.40
CA LYS A 104 37.81 25.13 -17.57
C LYS A 104 36.95 25.10 -18.84
N CYS A 105 36.21 24.02 -19.07
CA CYS A 105 35.32 23.91 -20.23
C CYS A 105 34.19 24.95 -20.16
N PHE A 106 33.61 25.19 -18.98
CA PHE A 106 32.61 26.23 -18.78
C PHE A 106 33.19 27.64 -19.03
N LEU A 107 34.37 27.94 -18.49
CA LEU A 107 35.05 29.22 -18.71
C LEU A 107 35.40 29.45 -20.19
N ASN A 108 35.79 28.40 -20.91
CA ASN A 108 36.05 28.48 -22.35
C ASN A 108 34.80 28.93 -23.13
N LYS A 109 33.61 28.44 -22.76
CA LYS A 109 32.34 28.90 -23.36
C LYS A 109 32.03 30.37 -23.05
N LEU A 110 32.64 30.91 -22.00
CA LEU A 110 32.43 32.29 -21.56
C LEU A 110 33.49 33.28 -22.10
N GLN A 111 34.44 32.83 -22.93
CA GLN A 111 35.53 33.67 -23.44
C GLN A 111 35.05 34.93 -24.18
N ASN A 112 33.86 34.90 -24.78
CA ASN A 112 33.29 36.04 -25.50
C ASN A 112 32.71 37.13 -24.59
N TYR A 113 32.67 36.92 -23.27
CA TYR A 113 32.13 37.89 -22.32
C TYR A 113 33.25 38.64 -21.61
N GLN A 114 33.12 39.97 -21.55
CA GLN A 114 34.12 40.83 -20.91
C GLN A 114 33.91 41.01 -19.40
N LYS A 115 32.65 40.92 -18.93
CA LYS A 115 32.26 41.13 -17.52
C LYS A 115 31.09 40.23 -17.14
N GLY A 116 31.04 39.84 -15.87
CA GLY A 116 29.94 39.06 -15.29
C GLY A 116 30.31 38.46 -13.94
N THR A 117 29.33 37.82 -13.30
CA THR A 117 29.49 37.11 -12.03
C THR A 117 29.36 35.62 -12.27
N LEU A 118 30.35 34.86 -11.83
CA LEU A 118 30.32 33.40 -11.76
C LEU A 118 29.83 32.95 -10.39
N PHE A 119 28.95 31.97 -10.39
CA PHE A 119 28.57 31.21 -9.21
C PHE A 119 29.09 29.80 -9.42
N LEU A 120 30.06 29.41 -8.61
CA LEU A 120 30.71 28.10 -8.68
C LEU A 120 30.45 27.30 -7.41
N PRO A 121 30.37 25.97 -7.50
CA PRO A 121 30.29 25.12 -6.32
C PRO A 121 31.44 25.36 -5.33
N LYS A 122 31.17 25.31 -4.02
CA LYS A 122 32.17 25.49 -2.96
C LYS A 122 33.36 24.54 -3.04
N TYR A 123 33.17 23.31 -3.51
CA TYR A 123 34.28 22.33 -3.64
C TYR A 123 35.35 22.75 -4.67
N LEU A 124 35.06 23.73 -5.52
CA LEU A 124 35.99 24.33 -6.48
C LEU A 124 36.73 25.56 -5.95
N LYS A 125 36.48 25.97 -4.70
CA LYS A 125 37.17 27.10 -4.09
C LYS A 125 38.67 26.87 -4.14
N ASN A 126 39.39 27.85 -4.70
CA ASN A 126 40.84 27.83 -4.94
C ASN A 126 41.34 26.80 -5.98
N LYS A 127 40.44 26.08 -6.66
CA LYS A 127 40.79 25.12 -7.73
C LYS A 127 40.47 25.64 -9.13
N CYS A 128 39.47 26.50 -9.26
CA CYS A 128 39.14 27.14 -10.52
C CYS A 128 39.51 28.63 -10.49
N GLN A 129 40.31 29.06 -11.45
CA GLN A 129 40.69 30.46 -11.63
C GLN A 129 39.89 31.07 -12.78
N SER A 130 39.41 32.29 -12.58
CA SER A 130 38.60 33.00 -13.56
C SER A 130 38.87 34.50 -13.50
N ASN A 131 38.72 35.17 -14.64
CA ASN A 131 38.81 36.64 -14.75
C ASN A 131 37.50 37.34 -14.34
N PHE A 132 36.43 36.58 -14.04
CA PHE A 132 35.14 37.09 -13.62
C PHE A 132 35.02 37.14 -12.10
N THR A 133 34.14 38.02 -11.59
CA THR A 133 33.79 38.05 -10.16
C THR A 133 33.18 36.71 -9.77
N THR A 134 33.82 35.97 -8.86
CA THR A 134 33.40 34.60 -8.51
C THR A 134 32.81 34.54 -7.12
N VAL A 135 31.61 33.97 -7.01
CA VAL A 135 30.88 33.67 -5.77
C VAL A 135 30.81 32.15 -5.63
N TYR A 136 31.15 31.64 -4.46
CA TYR A 136 31.07 30.21 -4.19
C TYR A 136 29.77 29.85 -3.48
N THR A 137 29.01 28.92 -4.04
CA THR A 137 27.67 28.53 -3.56
C THR A 137 27.61 27.05 -3.19
N ASP A 138 26.58 26.67 -2.43
CA ASP A 138 26.28 25.27 -2.12
C ASP A 138 25.63 24.52 -3.30
N ASN A 139 25.39 25.20 -4.42
CA ASN A 139 24.84 24.57 -5.62
C ASN A 139 25.94 23.80 -6.35
N GLU A 140 25.63 22.59 -6.80
CA GLU A 140 26.53 21.74 -7.62
C GLU A 140 26.59 22.18 -9.10
N CYS A 141 25.83 23.21 -9.48
CA CYS A 141 25.79 23.78 -10.83
C CYS A 141 26.69 25.01 -10.98
N PHE A 142 27.14 25.26 -12.20
CA PHE A 142 27.98 26.38 -12.60
C PHE A 142 27.08 27.42 -13.26
N ILE A 143 27.04 28.64 -12.73
CA ILE A 143 26.15 29.69 -13.24
C ILE A 143 26.97 30.92 -13.59
N PHE A 144 26.74 31.50 -14.75
CA PHE A 144 27.29 32.79 -15.14
C PHE A 144 26.16 33.79 -15.38
N LYS A 145 26.29 34.96 -14.75
CA LYS A 145 25.33 36.07 -14.88
C LYS A 145 26.01 37.29 -15.46
N THR A 146 25.46 37.85 -16.53
CA THR A 146 25.94 39.11 -17.12
C THR A 146 24.76 39.93 -17.63
N GLY A 147 24.56 41.14 -17.08
CA GLY A 147 23.36 41.94 -17.34
C GLY A 147 22.08 41.12 -17.12
N ASN A 148 21.30 40.94 -18.20
CA ASN A 148 20.05 40.16 -18.20
C ASN A 148 20.24 38.68 -18.59
N LYS A 149 21.45 38.24 -18.96
CA LYS A 149 21.72 36.86 -19.40
C LYS A 149 22.18 35.99 -18.25
N HIS A 150 21.68 34.76 -18.23
CA HIS A 150 22.07 33.70 -17.32
C HIS A 150 22.47 32.48 -18.14
N ILE A 151 23.67 31.96 -17.90
CA ILE A 151 24.17 30.74 -18.54
C ILE A 151 24.38 29.73 -17.42
N VAL A 152 23.72 28.59 -17.52
CA VAL A 152 23.78 27.53 -16.51
C VAL A 152 24.43 26.31 -17.14
N PHE A 153 25.38 25.73 -16.43
CA PHE A 153 25.96 24.44 -16.74
C PHE A 153 25.74 23.53 -15.53
N ASP A 154 24.89 22.52 -15.71
CA ASP A 154 24.62 21.49 -14.72
C ASP A 154 25.48 20.25 -15.01
N PRO A 155 26.50 19.95 -14.19
CA PRO A 155 27.36 18.78 -14.36
C PRO A 155 26.61 17.45 -14.28
N ILE A 156 25.50 17.39 -13.52
CA ILE A 156 24.73 16.17 -13.30
C ILE A 156 24.01 15.79 -14.60
N GLU A 157 23.32 16.75 -15.24
CA GLU A 157 22.71 16.54 -16.56
C GLU A 157 23.76 16.28 -17.64
N SER A 158 24.93 16.86 -17.44
CA SER A 158 26.04 16.85 -18.39
C SER A 158 26.85 15.55 -18.36
N ILE A 159 26.92 14.79 -17.26
CA ILE A 159 27.69 13.54 -17.23
C ILE A 159 27.25 12.54 -18.31
N ASN A 160 25.95 12.46 -18.60
CA ASN A 160 25.45 11.62 -19.68
C ASN A 160 26.02 12.03 -21.05
N LYS A 161 26.25 13.33 -21.26
CA LYS A 161 26.91 13.88 -22.45
C LYS A 161 28.44 13.73 -22.41
N ILE A 162 29.09 13.70 -21.24
CA ILE A 162 30.53 13.42 -21.08
C ILE A 162 30.81 11.96 -21.44
N LEU A 163 29.98 11.02 -20.97
CA LEU A 163 30.06 9.61 -21.33
C LEU A 163 29.86 9.39 -22.84
N GLN A 164 29.14 10.29 -23.49
CA GLN A 164 28.94 10.34 -24.95
C GLN A 164 30.00 11.20 -25.69
N GLY A 165 30.94 11.83 -24.97
CA GLY A 165 32.06 12.61 -25.55
C GLY A 165 31.73 14.04 -26.01
N GLU A 166 30.55 14.58 -25.69
CA GLU A 166 30.00 15.75 -26.39
C GLU A 166 30.28 17.13 -25.75
N LEU A 167 30.83 17.18 -24.53
CA LEU A 167 30.63 18.37 -23.70
C LEU A 167 31.51 19.59 -23.99
N CYS A 168 32.64 19.36 -24.63
CA CYS A 168 33.55 20.41 -25.09
C CYS A 168 33.66 20.44 -26.63
N LEU A 169 32.75 19.75 -27.35
CA LEU A 169 32.67 19.85 -28.80
C LEU A 169 31.95 21.16 -29.18
N LYS A 170 32.79 22.16 -29.46
CA LYS A 170 32.58 23.45 -30.14
C LYS A 170 31.32 24.25 -29.78
#